data_AF-A0A382VRY2-F1
#
_entry.id   AF-A0A382VRY2-F1
#
_cell.length_a   1.000
_cell.length_b   1.000
_cell.length_c   1.000
_cell.angle_alpha   90.00
_cell.angle_beta   90.00
_cell.angle_gamma   90.00
#
_symmetry.space_group_name_H-M   'P 1'
#
loop_
_entity.id
_entity.type
_entity.pdbx_description
1 polymer ?
#
loop_
_entity_poly.entity_id
_entity_poly.type
_entity_poly.pdbx_seq_one_letter_code
_entity_poly.pdbx_strand_id
1 'polypeptide(L)'
;TTEARYNSHNLKNTAGDLFGDTQFTDPDDPLYLLAHSKYEETWPTRWNFDTGSYKPVWPGWWADEYYGDASNLIWSDVGIYDCDRVRSDEGCWKQLYGRHISDMDVYMEFDDRWANVGNDVLDNEYVAAGYPMGLKVMSMAHSYGVAYAEDVMFVTVKVRNESGDYCAFEKDKNQTEIPILDAKGVPVCNDGMIMPDGTKLNRGKGFDYKRLYLGFYMDADVLSTDATGGYSVHTNEDDFMKYIDCKISNEEYPDGCPVVNNDTLRISMAVIGDYDGVSNSA
;
A
#
# COMPACT_ATOMS: atom_id res chain seq x y z
N THR A 1 9.19 -6.93 14.05
CA THR A 1 8.44 -5.67 14.03
C THR A 1 6.97 -6.03 13.96
N THR A 2 6.11 -5.50 14.83
CA THR A 2 4.64 -5.72 14.87
C THR A 2 3.90 -4.37 14.77
N GLU A 3 4.58 -3.37 14.22
CA GLU A 3 4.24 -1.96 14.35
C GLU A 3 3.91 -1.29 13.00
N ALA A 4 3.72 -2.07 11.92
CA ALA A 4 3.44 -1.53 10.59
C ALA A 4 2.24 -0.57 10.60
N ARG A 5 1.16 -0.92 11.31
CA ARG A 5 0.00 -0.04 11.49
C ARG A 5 0.36 1.32 12.11
N TYR A 6 1.27 1.36 13.08
CA TYR A 6 1.66 2.61 13.75
C TYR A 6 2.45 3.56 12.84
N ASN A 7 2.86 3.08 11.66
CA ASN A 7 3.54 3.87 10.65
C ASN A 7 2.61 4.33 9.52
N SER A 8 1.38 3.80 9.42
CA SER A 8 0.46 4.09 8.31
C SER A 8 -0.83 4.80 8.74
N HIS A 9 -1.35 4.54 9.94
CA HIS A 9 -2.55 5.19 10.47
C HIS A 9 -2.61 5.03 11.99
N ASN A 10 -3.62 5.61 12.64
CA ASN A 10 -3.94 5.31 14.02
C ASN A 10 -5.35 4.71 14.14
N LEU A 11 -5.66 4.17 15.32
CA LEU A 11 -6.95 3.51 15.60
C LEU A 11 -7.80 4.34 16.58
N LYS A 12 -7.69 5.68 16.53
CA LYS A 12 -8.36 6.58 17.48
C LYS A 12 -9.71 7.09 16.98
N ASN A 13 -9.97 6.99 15.68
CA ASN A 13 -11.22 7.41 15.06
C ASN A 13 -11.76 6.27 14.20
N THR A 14 -13.08 6.11 14.21
CA THR A 14 -13.81 5.19 13.34
C THR A 14 -14.43 5.92 12.16
N ALA A 15 -15.00 5.16 11.22
CA ALA A 15 -15.80 5.67 10.13
C ALA A 15 -17.02 6.43 10.66
N GLY A 16 -17.68 5.93 11.71
CA GLY A 16 -18.80 6.64 12.36
C GLY A 16 -18.38 7.98 12.96
N ASP A 17 -17.20 8.07 13.60
CA ASP A 17 -16.70 9.31 14.20
C ASP A 17 -16.52 10.46 13.18
N LEU A 18 -16.03 10.15 11.97
CA LEU A 18 -15.67 11.17 10.97
C LEU A 18 -16.66 11.29 9.80
N PHE A 19 -17.40 10.24 9.51
CA PHE A 19 -18.27 10.14 8.34
C PHE A 19 -19.71 9.71 8.66
N GLY A 20 -20.07 9.51 9.93
CA GLY A 20 -21.41 9.04 10.33
C GLY A 20 -22.55 10.00 9.97
N ASP A 21 -22.26 11.27 9.70
CA ASP A 21 -23.24 12.25 9.21
C ASP A 21 -23.39 12.24 7.67
N THR A 22 -22.69 11.35 6.98
CA THR A 22 -22.77 11.20 5.52
C THR A 22 -23.80 10.16 5.10
N GLN A 23 -24.00 10.00 3.79
CA GLN A 23 -24.88 8.95 3.25
C GLN A 23 -24.17 7.59 3.08
N PHE A 24 -22.87 7.51 3.39
CA PHE A 24 -22.02 6.35 3.08
C PHE A 24 -21.77 5.44 4.29
N THR A 25 -22.02 5.94 5.50
CA THR A 25 -21.89 5.21 6.76
C THR A 25 -22.78 5.89 7.81
N ASP A 26 -22.92 5.27 8.98
CA ASP A 26 -23.70 5.79 10.10
C ASP A 26 -22.81 6.07 11.33
N PRO A 27 -23.29 6.85 12.31
CA PRO A 27 -22.48 7.23 13.47
C PRO A 27 -22.01 6.07 14.36
N ASP A 28 -22.63 4.89 14.25
CA ASP A 28 -22.29 3.72 15.04
C ASP A 28 -21.27 2.80 14.32
N ASP A 29 -20.82 3.15 13.11
CA ASP A 29 -19.82 2.37 12.36
C ASP A 29 -18.48 2.27 13.11
N PRO A 30 -18.06 1.06 13.52
CA PRO A 30 -16.90 0.85 14.36
C PRO A 30 -15.59 0.74 13.57
N LEU A 31 -15.61 0.79 12.24
CA LEU A 31 -14.44 0.51 11.42
C LEU A 31 -13.38 1.60 11.53
N TYR A 32 -12.14 1.22 11.84
CA TYR A 32 -11.03 2.16 11.91
C TYR A 32 -10.62 2.67 10.53
N LEU A 33 -10.24 3.93 10.47
CA LEU A 33 -9.88 4.58 9.21
C LEU A 33 -8.38 4.52 8.93
N LEU A 34 -8.04 4.33 7.65
CA LEU A 34 -6.71 4.61 7.12
C LEU A 34 -6.40 6.12 7.19
N ALA A 35 -5.14 6.50 6.96
CA ALA A 35 -4.76 7.91 6.99
C ALA A 35 -5.37 8.68 5.79
N HIS A 36 -6.22 9.64 6.10
CA HIS A 36 -6.88 10.54 5.14
C HIS A 36 -6.22 11.92 5.13
N SER A 37 -5.99 12.50 3.95
CA SER A 37 -5.32 13.81 3.83
C SER A 37 -6.04 14.95 4.55
N LYS A 38 -7.38 14.95 4.59
CA LYS A 38 -8.16 16.00 5.29
C LYS A 38 -8.26 15.81 6.80
N TYR A 39 -8.03 14.60 7.30
CA TYR A 39 -8.25 14.25 8.71
C TYR A 39 -6.92 13.87 9.36
N GLU A 40 -6.17 14.87 9.81
CA GLU A 40 -4.86 14.69 10.47
C GLU A 40 -4.97 13.78 11.71
N GLU A 41 -6.15 13.74 12.36
CA GLU A 41 -6.45 12.84 13.46
C GLU A 41 -6.40 11.36 13.09
N THR A 42 -6.41 10.98 11.80
CA THR A 42 -6.24 9.59 11.34
C THR A 42 -4.76 9.21 11.12
N TRP A 43 -3.85 10.18 11.15
CA TRP A 43 -2.45 9.97 10.80
C TRP A 43 -1.68 9.25 11.92
N PRO A 44 -0.63 8.48 11.60
CA PRO A 44 0.29 7.98 12.61
C PRO A 44 1.00 9.14 13.32
N THR A 45 1.43 8.92 14.56
CA THR A 45 2.15 9.95 15.34
C THR A 45 3.61 9.59 15.56
N ARG A 46 4.52 10.58 15.45
CA ARG A 46 5.95 10.42 15.73
C ARG A 46 6.43 11.39 16.80
N TRP A 47 7.43 10.95 17.58
CA TRP A 47 8.06 11.81 18.58
C TRP A 47 8.82 12.96 17.89
N ASN A 48 8.44 14.19 18.21
CA ASN A 48 9.11 15.39 17.75
C ASN A 48 10.00 15.93 18.89
N PHE A 49 11.31 15.94 18.67
CA PHE A 49 12.30 16.34 19.67
C PHE A 49 12.25 17.85 19.98
N ASP A 50 11.87 18.68 19.02
CA ASP A 50 11.82 20.14 19.20
C ASP A 50 10.68 20.56 20.11
N THR A 51 9.55 19.85 20.03
CA THR A 51 8.35 20.12 20.83
C THR A 51 8.21 19.23 22.07
N GLY A 52 8.99 18.14 22.16
CA GLY A 52 8.90 17.17 23.25
C GLY A 52 7.56 16.44 23.29
N SER A 53 6.93 16.21 22.13
CA SER A 53 5.59 15.63 22.04
C SER A 53 5.43 14.73 20.81
N TYR A 54 4.47 13.80 20.85
CA TYR A 54 4.04 13.07 19.66
C TYR A 54 3.21 13.97 18.76
N LYS A 55 3.58 14.06 17.49
CA LYS A 55 2.87 14.85 16.47
C LYS A 55 2.37 13.94 15.35
N PRO A 56 1.16 14.19 14.80
CA PRO A 56 0.71 13.51 13.59
C PRO A 56 1.69 13.76 12.45
N VAL A 57 1.90 12.75 11.60
CA VAL A 57 2.78 12.84 10.43
C VAL A 57 2.10 12.14 9.26
N TRP A 58 1.94 12.86 8.15
CA TRP A 58 1.41 12.28 6.93
C TRP A 58 2.30 11.12 6.47
N PRO A 59 1.76 9.90 6.32
CA PRO A 59 2.54 8.73 5.93
C PRO A 59 2.69 8.60 4.41
N GLY A 60 1.84 9.30 3.65
CA GLY A 60 1.90 9.34 2.19
C GLY A 60 2.93 10.32 1.64
N TRP A 61 2.82 10.59 0.35
CA TRP A 61 3.61 11.58 -0.36
C TRP A 61 2.80 12.83 -0.71
N TRP A 62 3.52 13.88 -1.08
CA TRP A 62 2.97 15.18 -1.43
C TRP A 62 2.91 15.38 -2.94
N ALA A 63 2.10 16.33 -3.38
CA ALA A 63 1.99 16.73 -4.76
C ALA A 63 3.26 17.43 -5.24
N ASP A 64 3.62 17.19 -6.50
CA ASP A 64 4.72 17.90 -7.14
C ASP A 64 4.31 19.30 -7.57
N GLU A 65 5.20 20.27 -7.39
CA GLU A 65 5.12 21.64 -7.89
C GLU A 65 6.05 21.83 -9.07
N TYR A 66 5.57 22.61 -10.05
CA TYR A 66 6.37 23.00 -11.19
C TYR A 66 7.28 24.18 -10.82
N TYR A 67 8.58 23.96 -10.86
CA TYR A 67 9.58 24.98 -10.55
C TYR A 67 10.28 25.54 -11.79
N GLY A 68 9.86 25.20 -13.02
CA GLY A 68 10.55 25.65 -14.23
C GLY A 68 10.60 27.18 -14.41
N ASP A 69 9.66 27.91 -13.80
CA ASP A 69 9.65 29.37 -13.79
C ASP A 69 10.49 29.98 -12.64
N ALA A 70 10.96 29.15 -11.70
CA ALA A 70 11.73 29.60 -10.55
C ALA A 70 13.19 29.96 -10.89
N SER A 71 13.84 30.65 -9.96
CA SER A 71 15.27 30.98 -10.05
C SER A 71 16.15 29.77 -9.68
N ASN A 72 17.40 29.76 -10.14
CA ASN A 72 18.35 28.70 -9.83
C ASN A 72 18.67 28.60 -8.31
N LEU A 73 18.47 29.67 -7.54
CA LEU A 73 18.58 29.63 -6.08
C LEU A 73 17.51 28.72 -5.48
N ILE A 74 16.26 28.88 -5.92
CA ILE A 74 15.14 28.02 -5.50
C ILE A 74 15.39 26.59 -5.97
N TRP A 75 15.89 26.39 -7.19
CA TRP A 75 16.21 25.05 -7.69
C TRP A 75 17.20 24.33 -6.79
N SER A 76 18.26 25.01 -6.34
CA SER A 76 19.22 24.44 -5.40
C SER A 76 18.58 24.06 -4.06
N ASP A 77 17.62 24.86 -3.57
CA ASP A 77 16.94 24.60 -2.29
C ASP A 77 16.01 23.38 -2.36
N VAL A 78 15.35 23.14 -3.49
CA VAL A 78 14.43 22.01 -3.69
C VAL A 78 15.09 20.80 -4.38
N GLY A 79 16.40 20.86 -4.63
CA GLY A 79 17.15 19.76 -5.24
C GLY A 79 16.85 19.53 -6.73
N ILE A 80 16.51 20.59 -7.47
CA ILE A 80 16.40 20.58 -8.93
C ILE A 80 17.76 20.94 -9.53
N TYR A 81 18.24 20.08 -10.42
CA TYR A 81 19.52 20.27 -11.12
C TYR A 81 19.42 20.07 -12.65
N ASP A 82 18.30 19.56 -13.13
CA ASP A 82 18.09 19.22 -14.54
C ASP A 82 16.65 19.60 -14.95
N CYS A 83 16.45 20.86 -15.32
CA CYS A 83 15.15 21.39 -15.71
C CYS A 83 15.28 22.34 -16.91
N ASP A 84 14.58 22.00 -17.99
CA ASP A 84 14.55 22.77 -19.25
C ASP A 84 13.46 23.86 -19.29
N ARG A 85 12.85 24.15 -18.13
CA ARG A 85 11.80 25.17 -17.96
C ARG A 85 10.57 24.93 -18.84
N VAL A 86 10.24 23.66 -19.08
CA VAL A 86 9.00 23.25 -19.76
C VAL A 86 8.22 22.29 -18.87
N ARG A 87 6.89 22.39 -18.89
CA ARG A 87 6.01 21.55 -18.05
C ARG A 87 6.10 20.06 -18.36
N SER A 88 6.49 19.70 -19.58
CA SER A 88 6.70 18.31 -19.98
C SER A 88 8.00 17.70 -19.46
N ASP A 89 8.90 18.50 -18.89
CA ASP A 89 10.15 18.00 -18.32
C ASP A 89 9.95 17.63 -16.85
N GLU A 90 9.98 16.33 -16.56
CA GLU A 90 9.85 15.77 -15.21
C GLU A 90 10.89 16.35 -14.23
N GLY A 91 12.07 16.74 -14.71
CA GLY A 91 13.12 17.31 -13.87
C GLY A 91 12.80 18.72 -13.34
N CYS A 92 11.77 19.37 -13.89
CA CYS A 92 11.23 20.64 -13.39
C CYS A 92 10.21 20.48 -12.24
N TRP A 93 9.87 19.25 -11.87
CA TRP A 93 8.84 18.97 -10.86
C TRP A 93 9.48 18.38 -9.59
N LYS A 94 9.06 18.90 -8.43
CA LYS A 94 9.47 18.38 -7.11
C LYS A 94 8.34 18.51 -6.11
N GLN A 95 8.33 17.60 -5.13
CA GLN A 95 7.32 17.60 -4.08
C GLN A 95 7.28 18.92 -3.31
N LEU A 96 6.06 19.44 -3.13
CA LEU A 96 5.78 20.56 -2.26
C LEU A 96 5.17 20.04 -0.96
N TYR A 97 5.99 19.94 0.09
CA TYR A 97 5.56 19.49 1.41
C TYR A 97 4.36 20.32 1.93
N GLY A 98 3.34 19.61 2.44
CA GLY A 98 2.10 20.23 2.90
C GLY A 98 1.03 20.37 1.82
N ARG A 99 1.32 20.06 0.55
CA ARG A 99 0.31 20.05 -0.52
C ARG A 99 -0.08 18.62 -0.91
N HIS A 100 -1.32 18.25 -0.59
CA HIS A 100 -1.92 16.98 -0.99
C HIS A 100 -2.17 16.92 -2.50
N ILE A 101 -2.24 15.71 -3.06
CA ILE A 101 -2.33 15.45 -4.51
C ILE A 101 -3.73 15.75 -5.02
N SER A 102 -4.74 15.35 -4.25
CA SER A 102 -6.14 15.50 -4.62
C SER A 102 -6.96 16.09 -3.48
N ASP A 103 -8.28 16.18 -3.68
CA ASP A 103 -9.18 16.67 -2.63
C ASP A 103 -9.18 15.73 -1.43
N MET A 104 -9.14 14.42 -1.65
CA MET A 104 -8.93 13.42 -0.60
C MET A 104 -7.93 12.37 -1.08
N ASP A 105 -6.84 12.25 -0.33
CA ASP A 105 -5.87 11.18 -0.50
C ASP A 105 -5.97 10.21 0.67
N VAL A 106 -5.95 8.89 0.38
CA VAL A 106 -5.95 7.84 1.40
C VAL A 106 -4.71 6.98 1.24
N TYR A 107 -3.91 6.87 2.29
CA TYR A 107 -2.67 6.08 2.27
C TYR A 107 -2.88 4.66 2.80
N MET A 108 -2.34 3.68 2.08
CA MET A 108 -2.28 2.28 2.46
C MET A 108 -0.90 1.69 2.22
N GLU A 109 -0.52 0.70 3.02
CA GLU A 109 0.78 0.06 2.93
C GLU A 109 0.65 -1.44 3.25
N PHE A 110 1.34 -2.24 2.44
CA PHE A 110 1.53 -3.67 2.65
C PHE A 110 3.03 -3.97 2.75
N ASP A 111 3.40 -4.68 3.82
CA ASP A 111 4.77 -5.14 4.05
C ASP A 111 4.82 -6.66 3.91
N ASP A 112 5.32 -7.12 2.77
CA ASP A 112 5.30 -8.55 2.43
C ASP A 112 6.26 -9.39 3.27
N ARG A 113 7.12 -8.74 4.08
CA ARG A 113 8.09 -9.45 4.92
C ARG A 113 7.42 -10.37 5.92
N TRP A 114 6.13 -10.13 6.19
CA TRP A 114 5.32 -10.90 7.13
C TRP A 114 4.40 -11.88 6.41
N ALA A 115 4.46 -11.99 5.08
CA ALA A 115 3.72 -13.01 4.33
C ALA A 115 4.07 -14.43 4.80
N ASN A 116 5.25 -14.63 5.41
CA ASN A 116 5.63 -15.90 6.02
C ASN A 116 4.76 -16.31 7.21
N VAL A 117 4.05 -15.39 7.87
CA VAL A 117 3.17 -15.68 9.02
C VAL A 117 1.94 -16.47 8.57
N GLY A 118 1.51 -16.30 7.32
CA GLY A 118 0.43 -17.09 6.73
C GLY A 118 0.88 -18.45 6.18
N ASN A 119 2.17 -18.82 6.33
CA ASN A 119 2.62 -20.11 5.83
C ASN A 119 2.41 -21.23 6.85
N ASP A 120 1.82 -22.31 6.40
CA ASP A 120 1.85 -23.58 7.10
C ASP A 120 3.24 -24.21 7.06
N VAL A 121 3.69 -24.71 8.22
CA VAL A 121 4.92 -25.48 8.36
C VAL A 121 4.54 -26.91 8.74
N LEU A 122 4.87 -27.86 7.87
CA LEU A 122 4.72 -29.29 8.13
C LEU A 122 6.11 -29.94 8.09
N ASP A 123 6.46 -30.70 9.11
CA ASP A 123 7.76 -31.41 9.19
C ASP A 123 8.99 -30.50 8.99
N ASN A 124 8.95 -29.28 9.53
CA ASN A 124 9.97 -28.23 9.35
C ASN A 124 10.15 -27.72 7.91
N GLU A 125 9.20 -27.99 7.01
CA GLU A 125 9.16 -27.41 5.67
C GLU A 125 7.92 -26.52 5.49
N TYR A 126 8.09 -25.38 4.83
CA TYR A 126 6.95 -24.54 4.44
C TYR A 126 6.15 -25.25 3.35
N VAL A 127 4.88 -25.57 3.63
CA VAL A 127 3.98 -26.24 2.68
C VAL A 127 3.02 -25.26 1.99
N ALA A 128 2.87 -24.05 2.53
CA ALA A 128 2.23 -22.92 1.86
C ALA A 128 3.26 -21.97 1.23
N ALA A 129 2.87 -21.24 0.18
CA ALA A 129 3.77 -20.54 -0.73
C ALA A 129 3.78 -19.01 -0.60
N GLY A 130 3.32 -18.45 0.52
CA GLY A 130 3.54 -17.05 0.86
C GLY A 130 5.00 -16.81 1.25
N TYR A 131 5.95 -16.92 0.32
CA TYR A 131 7.33 -16.55 0.62
C TYR A 131 7.43 -15.02 0.66
N PRO A 132 7.94 -14.43 1.76
CA PRO A 132 8.13 -13.00 1.84
C PRO A 132 9.16 -12.62 0.79
N MET A 133 8.78 -11.75 -0.15
CA MET A 133 9.71 -11.33 -1.20
C MET A 133 10.53 -10.13 -0.75
N GLY A 134 10.32 -9.57 0.44
CA GLY A 134 11.01 -8.36 0.91
C GLY A 134 10.62 -7.11 0.14
N LEU A 135 9.44 -7.08 -0.46
CA LEU A 135 8.85 -5.91 -1.08
C LEU A 135 7.92 -5.20 -0.11
N LYS A 136 8.15 -3.90 0.01
CA LYS A 136 7.25 -2.98 0.65
C LYS A 136 6.44 -2.25 -0.42
N VAL A 137 5.12 -2.42 -0.40
CA VAL A 137 4.18 -1.81 -1.33
C VAL A 137 3.44 -0.69 -0.61
N MET A 138 3.55 0.52 -1.11
CA MET A 138 2.84 1.69 -0.58
C MET A 138 1.92 2.21 -1.67
N SER A 139 0.70 2.59 -1.31
CA SER A 139 -0.26 3.11 -2.27
C SER A 139 -1.04 4.29 -1.72
N MET A 140 -1.41 5.20 -2.60
CA MET A 140 -2.31 6.29 -2.31
C MET A 140 -3.46 6.29 -3.31
N ALA A 141 -4.69 6.19 -2.79
CA ALA A 141 -5.89 6.47 -3.54
C ALA A 141 -6.16 7.98 -3.52
N HIS A 142 -6.56 8.52 -4.66
CA HIS A 142 -6.81 9.94 -4.89
C HIS A 142 -8.21 10.13 -5.45
N SER A 143 -8.94 11.08 -4.89
CA SER A 143 -10.26 11.49 -5.38
C SER A 143 -10.30 12.99 -5.64
N TYR A 144 -10.90 13.38 -6.76
CA TYR A 144 -11.02 14.78 -7.16
C TYR A 144 -12.48 15.17 -7.30
N GLY A 145 -12.87 16.31 -6.75
CA GLY A 145 -14.22 16.87 -6.88
C GLY A 145 -14.43 17.68 -8.17
N VAL A 146 -13.54 17.57 -9.16
CA VAL A 146 -13.65 18.28 -10.44
C VAL A 146 -14.40 17.44 -11.47
N ALA A 147 -15.29 18.06 -12.25
CA ALA A 147 -16.25 17.36 -13.11
C ALA A 147 -15.66 16.37 -14.14
N TYR A 148 -14.38 16.49 -14.53
CA TYR A 148 -13.76 15.54 -15.47
C TYR A 148 -13.12 14.32 -14.78
N ALA A 149 -13.07 14.32 -13.45
CA ALA A 149 -12.45 13.29 -12.63
C ALA A 149 -13.34 12.84 -11.45
N GLU A 150 -14.57 13.35 -11.35
CA GLU A 150 -15.49 13.07 -10.24
C GLU A 150 -15.87 11.58 -10.13
N ASP A 151 -15.90 10.87 -11.28
CA ASP A 151 -16.23 9.44 -11.35
C ASP A 151 -15.00 8.54 -11.51
N VAL A 152 -13.79 9.06 -11.22
CA VAL A 152 -12.54 8.31 -11.39
C VAL A 152 -11.71 8.37 -10.11
N MET A 153 -11.43 7.20 -9.56
CA MET A 153 -10.42 7.03 -8.52
C MET A 153 -9.06 6.77 -9.16
N PHE A 154 -8.06 7.58 -8.82
CA PHE A 154 -6.68 7.34 -9.24
C PHE A 154 -5.95 6.66 -8.11
N VAL A 155 -5.18 5.63 -8.42
CA VAL A 155 -4.35 4.98 -7.42
C VAL A 155 -2.91 4.95 -7.88
N THR A 156 -2.03 5.51 -7.06
CA THR A 156 -0.61 5.51 -7.29
C THR A 156 0.06 4.49 -6.37
N VAL A 157 1.07 3.79 -6.89
CA VAL A 157 1.76 2.71 -6.17
C VAL A 157 3.26 2.95 -6.23
N LYS A 158 3.91 2.84 -5.06
CA LYS A 158 5.36 2.81 -4.90
C LYS A 158 5.78 1.46 -4.35
N VAL A 159 6.66 0.77 -5.06
CA VAL A 159 7.21 -0.51 -4.62
C VAL A 159 8.67 -0.31 -4.26
N ARG A 160 9.05 -0.81 -3.08
CA ARG A 160 10.44 -0.77 -2.61
C ARG A 160 10.92 -2.16 -2.26
N ASN A 161 12.10 -2.50 -2.75
CA ASN A 161 12.82 -3.68 -2.31
C ASN A 161 13.54 -3.37 -1.00
N GLU A 162 13.11 -4.02 0.08
CA GLU A 162 13.68 -3.97 1.43
C GLU A 162 14.20 -5.36 1.86
N SER A 163 14.48 -6.26 0.90
CA SER A 163 14.97 -7.62 1.19
C SER A 163 16.41 -7.66 1.72
N GLY A 164 17.24 -6.70 1.31
CA GLY A 164 18.63 -6.52 1.75
C GLY A 164 18.83 -5.20 2.49
N ASP A 165 20.03 -4.99 3.03
CA ASP A 165 20.45 -3.71 3.61
C ASP A 165 20.36 -2.63 2.54
N TYR A 166 19.69 -1.52 2.85
CA TYR A 166 19.36 -0.52 1.84
C TYR A 166 19.47 0.91 2.37
N CYS A 167 19.71 1.82 1.42
CA CYS A 167 19.34 3.23 1.51
C CYS A 167 18.41 3.50 0.33
N ALA A 168 17.18 3.93 0.62
CA ALA A 168 16.15 4.09 -0.40
C ALA A 168 16.50 5.22 -1.36
N PHE A 169 16.25 4.99 -2.65
CA PHE A 169 16.43 5.97 -3.71
C PHE A 169 15.39 5.77 -4.81
N GLU A 170 15.16 6.81 -5.59
CA GLU A 170 14.47 6.75 -6.89
C GLU A 170 15.48 7.06 -8.00
N LYS A 171 15.22 6.64 -9.24
CA LYS A 171 16.05 7.01 -10.39
C LYS A 171 15.36 8.08 -11.20
N ASP A 172 16.12 9.12 -11.56
CA ASP A 172 15.64 10.13 -12.51
C ASP A 172 15.63 9.62 -13.96
N LYS A 173 15.17 10.47 -14.88
CA LYS A 173 15.18 10.20 -16.33
C LYS A 173 16.58 9.85 -16.88
N ASN A 174 17.64 10.27 -16.19
CA ASN A 174 19.04 10.02 -16.54
C ASN A 174 19.65 8.80 -15.82
N GLN A 175 18.84 8.01 -15.10
CA GLN A 175 19.27 6.85 -14.29
C GLN A 175 20.15 7.22 -13.08
N THR A 176 20.17 8.49 -12.67
CA THR A 176 20.86 8.96 -11.47
C THR A 176 20.06 8.58 -10.24
N GLU A 177 20.72 7.99 -9.25
CA GLU A 177 20.09 7.63 -7.97
C GLU A 177 19.92 8.88 -7.11
N ILE A 178 18.66 9.22 -6.83
CA ILE A 178 18.26 10.31 -5.93
C ILE A 178 17.82 9.69 -4.60
N PRO A 179 18.50 9.98 -3.47
CA PRO A 179 18.14 9.40 -2.19
C PRO A 179 16.75 9.86 -1.74
N ILE A 180 15.96 8.93 -1.19
CA ILE A 180 14.72 9.25 -0.49
C ILE A 180 15.08 9.68 0.93
N LEU A 181 14.69 10.90 1.27
CA LEU A 181 14.99 11.50 2.57
C LEU A 181 13.76 11.39 3.48
N ASP A 182 14.02 11.23 4.78
CA ASP A 182 12.98 11.36 5.80
C ASP A 182 12.63 12.84 6.07
N ALA A 183 11.71 13.07 7.00
CA ALA A 183 11.28 14.42 7.39
C ALA A 183 12.40 15.31 7.96
N LYS A 184 13.57 14.75 8.28
CA LYS A 184 14.76 15.46 8.79
C LYS A 184 15.83 15.65 7.71
N GLY A 185 15.55 15.26 6.46
CA GLY A 185 16.52 15.32 5.37
C GLY A 185 17.58 14.21 5.42
N VAL A 186 17.35 13.14 6.20
CA VAL A 186 18.28 12.01 6.32
C VAL A 186 17.86 10.91 5.35
N PRO A 187 18.79 10.30 4.58
CA PRO A 187 18.47 9.16 3.73
C PRO A 187 17.79 8.05 4.52
N VAL A 188 16.67 7.54 3.98
CA VAL A 188 15.92 6.43 4.56
C VAL A 188 16.71 5.14 4.34
N CYS A 189 17.50 4.74 5.33
CA CYS A 189 18.28 3.51 5.31
C CYS A 189 17.82 2.55 6.40
N ASN A 190 17.87 1.25 6.13
CA ASN A 190 17.57 0.22 7.12
C ASN A 190 18.31 -1.09 6.83
N ASP A 191 18.34 -1.95 7.84
CA ASP A 191 18.78 -3.33 7.68
C ASP A 191 17.79 -4.13 6.83
N GLY A 192 18.31 -5.07 6.05
CA GLY A 192 17.53 -6.02 5.30
C GLY A 192 16.82 -7.04 6.17
N MET A 193 16.08 -7.92 5.51
CA MET A 193 15.34 -8.97 6.18
C MET A 193 16.24 -9.90 6.99
N ILE A 194 15.76 -10.25 8.19
CA ILE A 194 16.30 -11.31 9.03
C ILE A 194 15.41 -12.53 8.90
N MET A 195 16.01 -13.65 8.50
CA MET A 195 15.34 -14.94 8.37
C MET A 195 15.04 -15.55 9.74
N PRO A 196 14.12 -16.53 9.84
CA PRO A 196 13.78 -17.17 11.12
C PRO A 196 14.98 -17.76 11.89
N ASP A 197 16.05 -18.14 11.19
CA ASP A 197 17.30 -18.64 11.77
C ASP A 197 18.26 -17.54 12.27
N GLY A 198 17.84 -16.27 12.19
CA GLY A 198 18.61 -15.10 12.61
C GLY A 198 19.61 -14.60 11.57
N THR A 199 19.68 -15.20 10.38
CA THR A 199 20.61 -14.80 9.32
C THR A 199 20.03 -13.74 8.38
N LYS A 200 20.89 -12.94 7.75
CA LYS A 200 20.51 -12.05 6.64
C LYS A 200 20.56 -12.80 5.31
N LEU A 201 19.56 -12.59 4.46
CA LEU A 201 19.56 -13.08 3.08
C LEU A 201 20.79 -12.60 2.31
N ASN A 202 21.52 -13.53 1.69
CA ASN A 202 22.70 -13.25 0.87
C ASN A 202 23.70 -12.29 1.56
N ARG A 203 23.96 -12.50 2.85
CA ARG A 203 24.84 -11.64 3.68
C ARG A 203 24.41 -10.17 3.70
N GLY A 204 23.09 -9.91 3.68
CA GLY A 204 22.52 -8.57 3.67
C GLY A 204 22.28 -8.00 2.28
N LYS A 205 22.57 -8.74 1.19
CA LYS A 205 22.27 -8.25 -0.17
C LYS A 205 20.82 -8.44 -0.60
N GLY A 206 20.02 -9.19 0.17
CA GLY A 206 18.64 -9.49 -0.18
C GLY A 206 18.51 -10.52 -1.30
N PHE A 207 17.33 -10.56 -1.92
CA PHE A 207 17.03 -11.48 -3.01
C PHE A 207 17.69 -11.05 -4.34
N ASP A 208 18.13 -12.03 -5.12
CA ASP A 208 18.57 -11.84 -6.51
C ASP A 208 17.38 -12.08 -7.45
N TYR A 209 16.44 -11.12 -7.50
CA TYR A 209 15.24 -11.26 -8.33
C TYR A 209 15.60 -11.37 -9.79
N LYS A 210 15.04 -12.37 -10.47
CA LYS A 210 15.16 -12.53 -11.92
C LYS A 210 13.79 -12.69 -12.54
N ARG A 211 13.45 -11.80 -13.47
CA ARG A 211 12.14 -11.78 -14.16
C ARG A 211 10.96 -11.68 -13.18
N LEU A 212 11.06 -10.76 -12.22
CA LEU A 212 9.95 -10.41 -11.34
C LEU A 212 8.90 -9.64 -12.14
N TYR A 213 7.63 -10.06 -12.03
CA TYR A 213 6.48 -9.36 -12.55
C TYR A 213 5.56 -9.04 -11.38
N LEU A 214 5.12 -7.79 -11.29
CA LEU A 214 4.21 -7.33 -10.25
C LEU A 214 2.90 -6.88 -10.93
N GLY A 215 1.78 -7.37 -10.41
CA GLY A 215 0.45 -6.92 -10.77
C GLY A 215 -0.23 -6.38 -9.52
N PHE A 216 -0.84 -5.20 -9.63
CA PHE A 216 -1.67 -4.64 -8.59
C PHE A 216 -3.11 -4.73 -9.06
N TYR A 217 -3.92 -5.47 -8.30
CA TYR A 217 -5.35 -5.54 -8.53
C TYR A 217 -6.02 -4.70 -7.45
N MET A 218 -6.79 -3.72 -7.89
CA MET A 218 -7.64 -2.92 -7.01
C MET A 218 -9.05 -3.36 -7.34
N ASP A 219 -9.58 -4.20 -6.47
CA ASP A 219 -10.99 -4.58 -6.53
C ASP A 219 -11.81 -3.57 -5.74
N ALA A 220 -13.02 -3.32 -6.21
CA ALA A 220 -14.00 -2.55 -5.47
C ALA A 220 -15.31 -3.31 -5.58
N ASP A 221 -15.74 -3.91 -4.47
CA ASP A 221 -17.12 -4.32 -4.36
C ASP A 221 -17.96 -3.07 -4.07
N VAL A 222 -18.83 -2.74 -5.01
CA VAL A 222 -19.66 -1.53 -4.97
C VAL A 222 -21.11 -1.95 -5.17
N LEU A 223 -21.63 -2.74 -4.24
CA LEU A 223 -23.04 -3.11 -4.18
C LEU A 223 -23.76 -2.30 -3.09
N SER A 224 -24.14 -1.07 -3.40
CA SER A 224 -24.75 -0.17 -2.41
C SER A 224 -26.25 -0.39 -2.20
N THR A 225 -27.05 -0.53 -3.27
CA THR A 225 -28.51 -0.69 -3.15
C THR A 225 -29.08 -1.58 -4.26
N ASP A 226 -30.19 -2.26 -3.99
CA ASP A 226 -31.01 -2.85 -5.05
C ASP A 226 -31.72 -1.78 -5.91
N ALA A 227 -32.39 -2.23 -6.98
CA ALA A 227 -33.12 -1.36 -7.89
C ALA A 227 -34.31 -0.61 -7.25
N THR A 228 -34.68 -0.96 -6.02
CA THR A 228 -35.73 -0.31 -5.22
C THR A 228 -35.18 0.56 -4.09
N GLY A 229 -33.85 0.66 -3.95
CA GLY A 229 -33.15 1.42 -2.90
C GLY A 229 -32.97 0.65 -1.59
N GLY A 230 -33.12 -0.67 -1.58
CA GLY A 230 -32.87 -1.52 -0.42
C GLY A 230 -31.38 -1.76 -0.19
N TYR A 231 -30.91 -1.59 1.05
CA TYR A 231 -29.52 -1.79 1.47
C TYR A 231 -29.23 -3.22 1.99
N SER A 232 -30.23 -4.10 2.03
CA SER A 232 -30.11 -5.47 2.60
C SER A 232 -29.53 -6.50 1.63
N VAL A 233 -28.83 -6.06 0.59
CA VAL A 233 -28.30 -6.94 -0.46
C VAL A 233 -26.83 -7.26 -0.30
N HIS A 234 -26.15 -6.57 0.62
CA HIS A 234 -24.70 -6.60 0.77
C HIS A 234 -24.30 -6.11 2.16
N THR A 235 -23.30 -6.74 2.76
CA THR A 235 -22.58 -6.19 3.92
C THR A 235 -21.08 -6.21 3.63
N ASN A 236 -20.34 -5.23 4.15
CA ASN A 236 -18.88 -5.16 3.97
C ASN A 236 -18.14 -6.41 4.52
N GLU A 237 -18.78 -7.16 5.42
CA GLU A 237 -18.22 -8.37 6.01
C GLU A 237 -18.38 -9.60 5.10
N ASP A 238 -19.24 -9.52 4.07
CA ASP A 238 -19.53 -10.60 3.12
C ASP A 238 -18.55 -10.64 1.92
N ASP A 239 -17.55 -9.76 1.88
CA ASP A 239 -16.60 -9.66 0.76
C ASP A 239 -15.24 -10.28 1.08
N PHE A 240 -15.23 -11.61 1.24
CA PHE A 240 -14.00 -12.32 1.55
C PHE A 240 -13.24 -12.75 0.29
N MET A 241 -11.97 -12.32 0.21
CA MET A 241 -11.01 -12.84 -0.76
C MET A 241 -10.33 -14.10 -0.20
N LYS A 242 -10.69 -15.29 -0.71
CA LYS A 242 -10.00 -16.54 -0.40
C LYS A 242 -8.93 -16.83 -1.45
N TYR A 243 -7.74 -17.21 -1.00
CA TYR A 243 -6.72 -17.77 -1.87
C TYR A 243 -6.81 -19.30 -1.87
N ILE A 244 -6.97 -19.89 -3.05
CA ILE A 244 -7.03 -21.34 -3.25
C ILE A 244 -5.78 -21.77 -4.02
N ASP A 245 -5.01 -22.67 -3.45
CA ASP A 245 -3.90 -23.38 -4.11
C ASP A 245 -4.18 -24.87 -4.15
N CYS A 246 -4.17 -25.45 -5.35
CA CYS A 246 -4.48 -26.86 -5.57
C CYS A 246 -3.56 -27.86 -4.86
N LYS A 247 -2.43 -27.43 -4.28
CA LYS A 247 -1.57 -28.32 -3.48
C LYS A 247 -2.04 -28.54 -2.06
N ILE A 248 -2.76 -27.58 -1.49
CA ILE A 248 -3.12 -27.56 -0.06
C ILE A 248 -4.62 -27.49 0.19
N SER A 249 -5.38 -27.05 -0.82
CA SER A 249 -6.84 -26.87 -0.72
C SER A 249 -7.54 -28.19 -1.00
N ASN A 250 -7.63 -29.06 0.01
CA ASN A 250 -8.20 -30.40 -0.12
C ASN A 250 -9.72 -30.39 -0.39
N GLU A 251 -10.41 -29.30 -0.11
CA GLU A 251 -11.85 -29.17 -0.34
C GLU A 251 -12.14 -28.89 -1.83
N GLU A 252 -11.42 -27.95 -2.43
CA GLU A 252 -11.57 -27.54 -3.82
C GLU A 252 -10.77 -28.40 -4.79
N TYR A 253 -9.64 -28.96 -4.33
CA TYR A 253 -8.75 -29.86 -5.06
C TYR A 253 -8.45 -31.12 -4.25
N PRO A 254 -9.46 -32.00 -4.04
CA PRO A 254 -9.30 -33.22 -3.23
C PRO A 254 -8.26 -34.20 -3.81
N ASP A 255 -8.07 -34.18 -5.12
CA ASP A 255 -7.10 -35.02 -5.83
C ASP A 255 -5.75 -34.30 -6.08
N GLY A 256 -5.57 -33.11 -5.50
CA GLY A 256 -4.41 -32.25 -5.72
C GLY A 256 -4.42 -31.49 -7.05
N CYS A 257 -3.28 -30.94 -7.44
CA CYS A 257 -3.14 -30.16 -8.66
C CYS A 257 -3.33 -31.00 -9.94
N PRO A 258 -4.11 -30.51 -10.93
CA PRO A 258 -4.33 -31.23 -12.18
C PRO A 258 -3.03 -31.39 -12.98
N VAL A 259 -2.93 -32.49 -13.72
CA VAL A 259 -1.79 -32.78 -14.62
C VAL A 259 -2.22 -32.60 -16.07
N VAL A 260 -1.51 -31.75 -16.80
CA VAL A 260 -1.75 -31.47 -18.22
C VAL A 260 -0.45 -31.73 -18.98
N ASN A 261 -0.49 -32.57 -20.02
CA ASN A 261 0.68 -32.93 -20.83
C ASN A 261 1.88 -33.47 -20.01
N ASN A 262 1.63 -34.31 -19.01
CA ASN A 262 2.63 -34.82 -18.05
C ASN A 262 3.33 -33.75 -17.20
N ASP A 263 2.84 -32.52 -17.18
CA ASP A 263 3.31 -31.48 -16.29
C ASP A 263 2.20 -31.10 -15.28
N THR A 264 2.61 -30.76 -14.06
CA THR A 264 1.65 -30.38 -13.02
C THR A 264 1.23 -28.94 -13.26
N LEU A 265 -0.04 -28.72 -13.59
CA LEU A 265 -0.61 -27.39 -13.69
C LEU A 265 -0.93 -26.90 -12.29
N ARG A 266 -0.06 -26.03 -11.75
CA ARG A 266 -0.36 -25.33 -10.50
C ARG A 266 -1.41 -24.27 -10.75
N ILE A 267 -2.55 -24.42 -10.09
CA ILE A 267 -3.62 -23.43 -10.09
C ILE A 267 -3.61 -22.73 -8.74
N SER A 268 -3.45 -21.43 -8.82
CA SER A 268 -3.54 -20.50 -7.70
C SER A 268 -4.56 -19.44 -8.10
N MET A 269 -5.68 -19.38 -7.39
CA MET A 269 -6.76 -18.44 -7.69
C MET A 269 -7.16 -17.67 -6.45
N ALA A 270 -7.48 -16.40 -6.64
CA ALA A 270 -8.21 -15.62 -5.67
C ALA A 270 -9.68 -15.69 -6.05
N VAL A 271 -10.54 -16.10 -5.11
CA VAL A 271 -11.99 -16.15 -5.29
C VAL A 271 -12.64 -15.18 -4.32
N ILE A 272 -13.70 -14.54 -4.81
CA ILE A 272 -14.57 -13.65 -4.05
C ILE A 272 -15.82 -14.44 -3.68
N GLY A 273 -16.25 -14.32 -2.43
CA GLY A 273 -17.55 -14.82 -1.99
C GLY A 273 -17.74 -14.61 -0.50
N ASP A 274 -18.94 -14.96 -0.03
CA ASP A 274 -19.32 -14.78 1.36
C ASP A 274 -18.44 -15.68 2.25
N TYR A 275 -17.86 -15.12 3.31
CA TYR A 275 -17.00 -15.87 4.23
C TYR A 275 -17.73 -17.07 4.85
N ASP A 276 -19.03 -16.93 5.10
CA ASP A 276 -19.90 -17.95 5.69
C ASP A 276 -20.59 -18.86 4.65
N GLY A 277 -20.39 -18.57 3.36
CA GLY A 277 -21.01 -19.27 2.24
C GLY A 277 -22.51 -19.00 2.04
N VAL A 278 -23.05 -17.93 2.63
CA VAL A 278 -24.47 -17.57 2.54
C VAL A 278 -24.66 -16.21 1.85
N SER A 279 -24.91 -16.25 0.55
CA SER A 279 -25.15 -15.03 -0.23
C SER A 279 -26.48 -14.36 0.13
N ASN A 280 -26.46 -13.02 0.26
CA ASN A 280 -27.60 -12.18 0.65
C ASN A 280 -28.10 -12.39 2.09
N SER A 281 -27.21 -12.74 3.02
CA SER A 281 -27.54 -12.89 4.44
C SER A 281 -27.38 -11.57 5.22
N ALA A 282 -28.10 -10.53 4.80
CA ALA A 282 -28.28 -9.33 5.61
C ALA A 282 -29.29 -9.55 6.77
#